data_AF-J8Q1L0-F1
#
_entry.id   AF-J8Q1L0-F1
#
_cell.length_a   1.000
_cell.length_b   1.000
_cell.length_c   1.000
_cell.angle_alpha   90.00
_cell.angle_beta   90.00
_cell.angle_gamma   90.00
#
_symmetry.space_group_name_H-M   'P 1'
#
loop_
_entity.id
_entity.type
_entity.pdbx_description
1 polymer ?
#
loop_
_entity_poly.entity_id
_entity_poly.type
_entity_poly.pdbx_seq_one_letter_code
_entity_poly.pdbx_strand_id
1 'polypeptide(L)'
;MVTSLSYLPTELVERIFKFTVAETNSQDWLYNLATLIDFAAFSENKGGVIESFLTGYVNKNLLVLDLTCEATQRSILQLEYRFLRKILPHIDMSSQYIRLSNLETVANKIRNPETEKLIVIFDESSDLAHMDSFSSLTDSRLKIAEFIFCAQDQKSSFYSPLEKLHTANIVSDIDINTLYVDFRDSNIYSDQHFFGIFDPNIFQLINKDYRNFFSKSNQEGKGRPPVCKKVCFPFVETLNLDYMALDSFFNSILRNLTTRIKKFERNNEFDVDKTLNSNSTTTVATLIVKSILRQFFNDFHINFPNLTTLNFTKTSAYPNGNEVTSCCNFIDLSSYVLNKCLSENISINFLFQLHSLKNWSVPKIKEFTGHKFKYDETSFSGSPERYIKSLRGNIKILQEMAINETNDGTCYFRVKLIPEGVQKTQIINWIPYTSSFSDDNDKQRHHLRRPMICLKNKSLKSLTIKIIRVEKCSSIRIQGFYLPNLKELSINNSVCESAQQQKQATNDMSSIEFTSWNELPQCRKLGFSQLKNDSNYVLNIGNLQDHLPNLDLQESFPTFFDERQKFVVV
;
A
#
# COMPACT_ATOMS: atom_id res chain seq x y z
N MET A 1 26.96 1.84 37.58
CA MET A 1 26.52 0.51 37.10
C MET A 1 27.56 -0.09 36.16
N VAL A 2 27.90 0.59 35.05
CA VAL A 2 28.91 0.17 34.07
C VAL A 2 30.30 -0.04 34.71
N THR A 3 30.76 0.88 35.55
CA THR A 3 32.00 0.77 36.35
C THR A 3 32.02 -0.36 37.37
N SER A 4 30.86 -0.92 37.72
CA SER A 4 30.75 -2.02 38.68
C SER A 4 30.86 -3.39 37.99
N LEU A 5 30.54 -3.45 36.69
CA LEU A 5 30.57 -4.67 35.87
C LEU A 5 32.00 -5.07 35.46
N SER A 6 32.95 -4.13 35.38
CA SER A 6 34.38 -4.40 35.09
C SER A 6 35.10 -5.24 36.13
N TYR A 7 34.56 -5.34 37.33
CA TYR A 7 35.16 -6.12 38.42
C TYR A 7 34.60 -7.55 38.52
N LEU A 8 33.66 -7.92 37.65
CA LEU A 8 33.02 -9.23 37.69
C LEU A 8 33.73 -10.26 36.79
N PRO A 9 33.79 -11.53 37.21
CA PRO A 9 34.23 -12.63 36.36
C PRO A 9 33.36 -12.76 35.11
N THR A 10 33.98 -13.12 33.98
CA THR A 10 33.34 -13.22 32.67
C THR A 10 32.08 -14.10 32.67
N GLU A 11 32.12 -15.24 33.36
CA GLU A 11 30.98 -16.16 33.49
C GLU A 11 29.79 -15.56 34.24
N LEU A 12 30.05 -14.61 35.14
CA LEU A 12 29.01 -13.89 35.87
C LEU A 12 28.36 -12.81 35.00
N VAL A 13 29.16 -12.11 34.18
CA VAL A 13 28.66 -11.16 33.19
C VAL A 13 27.81 -11.87 32.13
N GLU A 14 28.24 -13.04 31.66
CA GLU A 14 27.46 -13.89 30.74
C GLU A 14 26.15 -14.38 31.36
N ARG A 15 26.14 -14.77 32.64
CA ARG A 15 24.91 -15.17 33.34
C ARG A 15 23.95 -14.01 33.57
N ILE A 16 24.46 -12.84 33.95
CA ILE A 16 23.67 -11.61 34.08
C ILE A 16 23.05 -11.27 32.72
N PHE A 17 23.82 -11.39 31.62
CA PHE A 17 23.30 -11.16 30.28
C PHE A 17 22.23 -12.18 29.86
N LYS A 18 22.45 -13.48 30.11
CA LYS A 18 21.43 -14.53 29.88
C LYS A 18 20.15 -14.25 30.66
N PHE A 19 20.27 -13.72 31.88
CA PHE A 19 19.13 -13.34 32.70
C PHE A 19 18.42 -12.08 32.15
N THR A 20 19.16 -11.03 31.78
CA THR A 20 18.60 -9.79 31.23
C THR A 20 17.94 -10.00 29.87
N VAL A 21 18.53 -10.80 28.98
CA VAL A 21 17.94 -11.17 27.68
C VAL A 21 16.68 -12.03 27.87
N ALA A 22 16.67 -12.92 28.87
CA ALA A 22 15.51 -13.75 29.19
C ALA A 22 14.36 -12.96 29.84
N GLU A 23 14.65 -11.94 30.65
CA GLU A 23 13.63 -11.13 31.35
C GLU A 23 13.11 -9.93 30.55
N THR A 24 13.92 -9.30 29.69
CA THR A 24 13.55 -7.98 29.14
C THR A 24 12.56 -8.00 27.97
N ASN A 25 12.31 -9.13 27.28
CA ASN A 25 11.40 -9.19 26.12
C ASN A 25 11.68 -8.12 25.01
N SER A 26 12.83 -7.43 25.05
CA SER A 26 13.04 -6.14 24.35
C SER A 26 14.06 -6.27 23.21
N GLN A 27 13.83 -5.59 22.08
CA GLN A 27 14.84 -5.47 21.00
C GLN A 27 16.01 -4.55 21.38
N ASP A 28 16.05 -4.01 22.61
CA ASP A 28 17.18 -3.22 23.12
C ASP A 28 18.34 -4.11 23.58
N TRP A 29 18.24 -5.44 23.42
CA TRP A 29 19.38 -6.32 23.67
C TRP A 29 20.57 -5.96 22.75
N LEU A 30 20.32 -5.57 21.50
CA LEU A 30 21.36 -5.05 20.58
C LEU A 30 21.95 -3.70 21.05
N TYR A 31 21.12 -2.84 21.66
CA TYR A 31 21.53 -1.51 22.16
C TYR A 31 22.27 -1.58 23.51
N ASN A 32 21.80 -2.43 24.42
CA ASN A 32 22.45 -2.77 25.69
C ASN A 32 23.78 -3.49 25.47
N LEU A 33 23.87 -4.28 24.39
CA LEU A 33 25.11 -4.85 23.89
C LEU A 33 26.03 -3.72 23.42
N ALA A 34 25.59 -2.84 22.51
CA ALA A 34 26.38 -1.70 22.01
C ALA A 34 26.98 -0.81 23.13
N THR A 35 26.20 -0.49 24.17
CA THR A 35 26.67 0.33 25.31
C THR A 35 27.75 -0.37 26.15
N LEU A 36 27.78 -1.70 26.15
CA LEU A 36 28.77 -2.52 26.84
C LEU A 36 30.05 -2.77 26.01
N ILE A 37 29.96 -2.56 24.69
CA ILE A 37 31.08 -2.67 23.74
C ILE A 37 31.91 -1.39 23.72
N ASP A 38 31.27 -0.23 23.83
CA ASP A 38 31.98 1.04 24.09
C ASP A 38 32.77 0.98 25.40
N PHE A 39 32.29 0.21 26.38
CA PHE A 39 33.01 -0.03 27.64
C PHE A 39 34.20 -0.98 27.47
N ALA A 40 34.07 -2.05 26.67
CA ALA A 40 35.14 -3.02 26.44
C ALA A 40 36.29 -2.45 25.59
N ALA A 41 35.98 -1.55 24.64
CA ALA A 41 36.95 -0.85 23.80
C ALA A 41 37.89 0.08 24.59
N PHE A 42 37.50 0.52 25.79
CA PHE A 42 38.32 1.37 26.68
C PHE A 42 39.21 0.58 27.65
N SER A 43 39.19 -0.77 27.63
CA SER A 43 40.00 -1.59 28.53
C SER A 43 41.24 -2.15 27.81
N GLU A 44 42.41 -1.60 28.12
CA GLU A 44 43.67 -1.73 27.35
C GLU A 44 44.33 -3.13 27.30
N ASN A 45 43.68 -4.25 27.65
CA ASN A 45 44.44 -5.48 27.86
C ASN A 45 43.81 -6.85 27.57
N LYS A 46 42.97 -7.01 26.54
CA LYS A 46 42.53 -8.36 26.06
C LYS A 46 42.29 -8.47 24.55
N GLY A 47 43.36 -8.33 23.75
CA GLY A 47 43.31 -8.40 22.27
C GLY A 47 42.76 -9.71 21.67
N GLY A 48 43.09 -10.88 22.23
CA GLY A 48 42.66 -12.17 21.64
C GLY A 48 41.19 -12.54 21.90
N VAL A 49 40.61 -12.06 23.00
CA VAL A 49 39.19 -12.28 23.32
C VAL A 49 38.31 -11.30 22.55
N ILE A 50 38.79 -10.06 22.40
CA ILE A 50 38.13 -9.03 21.60
C ILE A 50 38.15 -9.41 20.12
N GLU A 51 39.21 -9.99 19.56
CA GLU A 51 39.24 -10.40 18.14
C GLU A 51 38.40 -11.65 17.86
N SER A 52 38.35 -12.64 18.75
CA SER A 52 37.41 -13.78 18.67
C SER A 52 35.95 -13.34 18.82
N PHE A 53 35.69 -12.42 19.75
CA PHE A 53 34.36 -11.87 19.99
C PHE A 53 33.95 -10.87 18.91
N LEU A 54 34.89 -10.11 18.31
CA LEU A 54 34.70 -9.17 17.20
C LEU A 54 34.57 -9.88 15.85
N THR A 55 35.27 -10.99 15.63
CA THR A 55 35.03 -11.87 14.47
C THR A 55 33.68 -12.59 14.62
N GLY A 56 33.31 -12.95 15.85
CA GLY A 56 31.94 -13.28 16.23
C GLY A 56 30.98 -12.09 16.28
N TYR A 57 31.46 -10.84 16.14
CA TYR A 57 30.69 -9.60 16.12
C TYR A 57 30.47 -9.11 14.70
N VAL A 58 31.31 -9.42 13.73
CA VAL A 58 30.96 -9.21 12.32
C VAL A 58 29.61 -9.91 12.04
N ASN A 59 29.29 -11.01 12.75
CA ASN A 59 27.94 -11.60 12.86
C ASN A 59 26.83 -10.75 13.55
N LYS A 60 27.03 -9.49 13.96
CA LYS A 60 26.10 -8.76 14.86
C LYS A 60 24.95 -8.02 14.23
N ASN A 61 24.73 -8.12 12.93
CA ASN A 61 23.49 -7.61 12.35
C ASN A 61 22.91 -8.52 11.25
N LEU A 62 23.48 -9.71 11.07
CA LEU A 62 23.01 -10.71 10.12
C LEU A 62 23.02 -12.07 10.81
N LEU A 63 21.85 -12.57 11.24
CA LEU A 63 21.72 -13.90 11.81
C LEU A 63 21.25 -14.88 10.73
N VAL A 64 22.02 -15.92 10.46
CA VAL A 64 21.63 -17.01 9.56
C VAL A 64 21.36 -18.26 10.38
N LEU A 65 20.12 -18.76 10.32
CA LEU A 65 19.70 -19.97 11.04
C LEU A 65 19.27 -21.04 10.06
N ASP A 66 19.76 -22.26 10.22
CA ASP A 66 19.26 -23.43 9.51
C ASP A 66 18.08 -24.06 10.28
N LEU A 67 16.88 -23.93 9.72
CA LEU A 67 15.66 -24.50 10.29
C LEU A 67 15.52 -26.00 10.05
N THR A 68 16.35 -26.62 9.21
CA THR A 68 16.34 -28.08 9.03
C THR A 68 17.15 -28.81 10.10
N CYS A 69 18.02 -28.08 10.80
CA CYS A 69 18.78 -28.58 11.94
C CYS A 69 17.92 -28.70 13.21
N GLU A 70 17.85 -29.91 13.78
CA GLU A 70 17.07 -30.22 14.99
C GLU A 70 17.57 -29.42 16.21
N ALA A 71 18.88 -29.16 16.32
CA ALA A 71 19.44 -28.35 17.39
C ALA A 71 18.94 -26.90 17.34
N THR A 72 18.90 -26.30 16.14
CA THR A 72 18.35 -24.95 15.93
C THR A 72 16.87 -24.89 16.31
N GLN A 73 16.08 -25.89 15.89
CA GLN A 73 14.66 -25.97 16.25
C GLN A 73 14.47 -26.06 17.77
N ARG A 74 15.28 -26.87 18.47
CA ARG A 74 15.25 -26.97 19.93
C ARG A 74 15.65 -25.63 20.59
N SER A 75 16.68 -24.95 20.12
CA SER A 75 17.08 -23.62 20.63
C SER A 75 15.98 -22.56 20.46
N ILE A 76 15.25 -22.56 19.35
CA ILE A 76 14.10 -21.66 19.16
C ILE A 76 12.96 -21.98 20.16
N LEU A 77 12.75 -23.26 20.47
CA LEU A 77 11.72 -23.70 21.41
C LEU A 77 12.10 -23.49 22.89
N GLN A 78 13.40 -23.52 23.23
CA GLN A 78 13.94 -23.52 24.60
C GLN A 78 14.32 -22.14 25.18
N LEU A 79 13.88 -21.03 24.57
CA LEU A 79 14.01 -19.61 25.00
C LEU A 79 15.16 -18.79 24.38
N GLU A 80 16.14 -19.39 23.68
CA GLU A 80 17.27 -18.63 23.10
C GLU A 80 16.84 -17.70 21.95
N TYR A 81 15.81 -18.09 21.18
CA TYR A 81 15.23 -17.28 20.10
C TYR A 81 13.71 -17.14 20.23
N ARG A 82 13.22 -16.80 21.43
CA ARG A 82 11.78 -16.76 21.75
C ARG A 82 10.95 -15.89 20.79
N PHE A 83 11.52 -14.84 20.20
CA PHE A 83 10.84 -14.00 19.22
C PHE A 83 10.51 -14.76 17.91
N LEU A 84 11.40 -15.64 17.45
CA LEU A 84 11.19 -16.48 16.26
C LEU A 84 10.06 -17.50 16.46
N ARG A 85 9.78 -17.89 17.70
CA ARG A 85 8.66 -18.82 18.00
C ARG A 85 7.32 -18.28 17.49
N LYS A 86 7.14 -16.96 17.45
CA LYS A 86 5.93 -16.33 16.90
C LYS A 86 5.91 -16.37 15.36
N ILE A 87 7.08 -16.30 14.71
CA ILE A 87 7.21 -16.24 13.23
C ILE A 87 7.18 -17.64 12.61
N LEU A 88 7.73 -18.65 13.29
CA LEU A 88 7.81 -20.03 12.82
C LEU A 88 6.49 -20.59 12.23
N PRO A 89 5.30 -20.38 12.85
CA PRO A 89 4.04 -20.88 12.28
C PRO A 89 3.65 -20.23 10.95
N HIS A 90 4.20 -19.05 10.64
CA HIS A 90 3.95 -18.33 9.40
C HIS A 90 4.97 -18.67 8.31
N ILE A 91 6.09 -19.30 8.67
CA ILE A 91 7.11 -19.78 7.75
C ILE A 91 6.64 -21.12 7.18
N ASP A 92 6.39 -21.16 5.87
CA ASP A 92 5.95 -22.38 5.21
C ASP A 92 7.09 -23.38 5.08
N MET A 93 7.20 -24.30 6.03
CA MET A 93 8.22 -25.36 6.04
C MET A 93 8.08 -26.35 4.87
N SER A 94 6.98 -26.32 4.11
CA SER A 94 6.67 -27.29 3.05
C SER A 94 6.88 -26.75 1.62
N SER A 95 6.85 -25.43 1.40
CA SER A 95 7.06 -24.89 0.05
C SER A 95 8.53 -24.91 -0.36
N GLN A 96 8.81 -25.78 -1.33
CA GLN A 96 10.09 -25.88 -2.01
C GLN A 96 10.08 -25.05 -3.29
N TYR A 97 10.24 -23.73 -3.21
CA TYR A 97 10.54 -22.99 -4.44
C TYR A 97 12.04 -23.08 -4.74
N ILE A 98 12.39 -24.10 -5.52
CA ILE A 98 13.73 -24.32 -6.07
C ILE A 98 13.72 -23.83 -7.53
N ARG A 99 14.72 -23.01 -7.90
CA ARG A 99 14.85 -22.47 -9.25
C ARG A 99 15.09 -23.60 -10.26
N LEU A 100 14.32 -23.65 -11.36
CA LEU A 100 14.47 -24.66 -12.43
C LEU A 100 15.90 -24.73 -13.01
N SER A 101 16.60 -23.60 -13.13
CA SER A 101 17.99 -23.58 -13.60
C SER A 101 18.97 -24.31 -12.67
N ASN A 102 18.67 -24.35 -11.36
CA ASN A 102 19.46 -25.08 -10.37
C ASN A 102 19.11 -26.58 -10.43
N LEU A 103 17.88 -26.94 -10.80
CA LEU A 103 17.49 -28.32 -11.10
C LEU A 103 18.18 -28.84 -12.36
N GLU A 104 18.30 -28.03 -13.42
CA GLU A 104 18.95 -28.42 -14.68
C GLU A 104 20.47 -28.60 -14.54
N THR A 105 21.15 -27.81 -13.70
CA THR A 105 22.58 -27.98 -13.40
C THR A 105 22.87 -29.16 -12.47
N VAL A 106 21.90 -29.56 -11.64
CA VAL A 106 22.05 -30.61 -10.61
C VAL A 106 21.52 -31.98 -11.07
N ALA A 107 20.66 -32.03 -12.10
CA ALA A 107 20.07 -33.26 -12.66
C ALA A 107 21.11 -34.33 -13.05
N ASN A 108 22.36 -33.92 -13.34
CA ASN A 108 23.44 -34.84 -13.70
C ASN A 108 24.37 -35.25 -12.53
N LYS A 109 24.15 -34.81 -11.27
CA LYS A 109 25.17 -34.99 -10.20
C LYS A 109 24.72 -35.47 -8.82
N ILE A 110 23.45 -35.57 -8.43
CA ILE A 110 23.12 -35.91 -7.03
C ILE A 110 21.91 -36.86 -6.93
N ARG A 111 22.07 -37.97 -6.18
CA ARG A 111 21.07 -39.04 -5.99
C ARG A 111 20.13 -38.86 -4.78
N ASN A 112 20.25 -37.78 -4.01
CA ASN A 112 19.30 -37.32 -3.00
C ASN A 112 19.77 -35.97 -2.46
N PRO A 113 19.20 -34.82 -2.84
CA PRO A 113 19.55 -33.57 -2.21
C PRO A 113 18.69 -33.35 -0.95
N GLU A 114 19.30 -33.35 0.23
CA GLU A 114 18.70 -32.72 1.41
C GLU A 114 18.61 -31.20 1.12
N THR A 115 17.41 -30.64 1.21
CA THR A 115 17.16 -29.22 0.96
C THR A 115 17.30 -28.47 2.28
N GLU A 116 18.29 -27.59 2.40
CA GLU A 116 18.47 -26.76 3.60
C GLU A 116 17.52 -25.55 3.55
N LYS A 117 16.84 -25.26 4.66
CA LYS A 117 15.97 -24.08 4.80
C LYS A 117 16.62 -23.09 5.76
N LEU A 118 17.14 -22.00 5.19
CA LEU A 118 17.79 -20.93 5.94
C LEU A 118 16.83 -19.78 6.22
N ILE A 119 16.96 -19.17 7.39
CA ILE A 119 16.43 -17.84 7.69
C ILE A 119 17.60 -16.87 7.79
N VAL A 120 17.48 -15.73 7.12
CA VAL A 120 18.40 -14.61 7.23
C VAL A 120 17.68 -13.45 7.94
N ILE A 121 18.16 -13.05 9.11
CA ILE A 121 17.61 -11.94 9.90
C ILE A 121 18.54 -10.74 9.84
N PHE A 122 18.00 -9.56 9.55
CA PHE A 122 18.78 -8.33 9.40
C PHE A 122 17.98 -7.08 9.80
N ASP A 123 18.69 -5.96 9.98
CA ASP A 123 18.12 -4.64 10.30
C ASP A 123 18.88 -3.48 9.62
N GLU A 124 18.53 -2.23 9.94
CA GLU A 124 19.17 -1.03 9.35
C GLU A 124 20.60 -0.77 9.82
N SER A 125 20.92 -1.17 11.06
CA SER A 125 22.25 -1.09 11.66
C SER A 125 23.23 -2.11 11.09
N SER A 126 22.79 -2.95 10.15
CA SER A 126 23.64 -3.91 9.46
C SER A 126 24.80 -3.24 8.73
N ASP A 127 25.96 -3.22 9.40
CA ASP A 127 27.25 -2.86 8.81
C ASP A 127 27.87 -4.10 8.15
N LEU A 128 27.90 -4.06 6.82
CA LEU A 128 28.24 -5.18 5.95
C LEU A 128 29.49 -4.88 5.09
N ALA A 129 30.16 -3.74 5.35
CA ALA A 129 31.33 -3.30 4.58
C ALA A 129 32.58 -4.19 4.80
N HIS A 130 32.54 -5.11 5.76
CA HIS A 130 33.67 -5.96 6.17
C HIS A 130 33.38 -7.47 6.03
N MET A 131 32.28 -7.84 5.36
CA MET A 131 31.80 -9.23 5.21
C MET A 131 32.41 -9.94 3.99
N ASP A 132 33.73 -9.98 3.86
CA ASP A 132 34.40 -10.69 2.76
C ASP A 132 34.33 -12.24 2.88
N SER A 133 33.69 -12.78 3.93
CA SER A 133 33.82 -14.20 4.33
C SER A 133 32.54 -14.96 4.67
N PHE A 134 31.34 -14.52 4.21
CA PHE A 134 30.11 -15.33 4.34
C PHE A 134 30.03 -16.41 3.24
N SER A 135 30.94 -17.39 3.28
CA SER A 135 30.98 -18.54 2.34
C SER A 135 29.78 -19.49 2.48
N SER A 136 29.05 -19.44 3.60
CA SER A 136 28.01 -20.43 3.90
C SER A 136 26.75 -20.28 3.06
N LEU A 137 26.41 -19.11 2.52
CA LEU A 137 25.25 -18.93 1.61
C LEU A 137 25.60 -19.28 0.15
N THR A 138 26.87 -19.16 -0.23
CA THR A 138 27.35 -19.36 -1.61
C THR A 138 27.75 -20.80 -1.94
N ASP A 139 28.06 -21.64 -0.96
CA ASP A 139 28.69 -22.97 -1.20
C ASP A 139 27.76 -24.21 -1.29
N SER A 140 26.45 -24.12 -1.05
CA SER A 140 25.59 -25.33 -1.02
C SER A 140 24.43 -25.32 -2.02
N ARG A 141 24.16 -26.51 -2.57
CA ARG A 141 23.53 -26.68 -3.88
C ARG A 141 22.00 -26.57 -3.94
N LEU A 142 21.26 -26.50 -2.84
CA LEU A 142 19.80 -26.24 -2.83
C LEU A 142 19.36 -25.61 -1.49
N LYS A 143 19.34 -24.28 -1.42
CA LYS A 143 18.92 -23.49 -0.24
C LYS A 143 17.64 -22.72 -0.48
N ILE A 144 16.67 -22.84 0.43
CA ILE A 144 15.52 -21.94 0.49
C ILE A 144 15.81 -20.91 1.57
N ALA A 145 16.05 -19.67 1.17
CA ALA A 145 16.30 -18.58 2.10
C ALA A 145 15.02 -17.75 2.30
N GLU A 146 14.53 -17.74 3.53
CA GLU A 146 13.53 -16.79 4.01
C GLU A 146 14.24 -15.61 4.70
N PHE A 147 13.66 -14.42 4.63
CA PHE A 147 14.29 -13.21 5.13
C PHE A 147 13.42 -12.57 6.19
N ILE A 148 14.02 -12.10 7.29
CA ILE A 148 13.34 -11.36 8.35
C ILE A 148 14.02 -10.00 8.50
N PHE A 149 13.28 -8.94 8.23
CA PHE A 149 13.70 -7.57 8.47
C PHE A 149 13.10 -7.09 9.79
N CYS A 150 13.96 -6.75 10.75
CA CYS A 150 13.55 -6.17 12.03
C CYS A 150 13.48 -4.65 11.90
N ALA A 151 12.26 -4.11 11.74
CA ALA A 151 12.06 -2.67 11.63
C ALA A 151 12.26 -1.98 12.99
N GLN A 152 12.98 -0.86 12.99
CA GLN A 152 13.32 -0.11 14.20
C GLN A 152 12.32 1.02 14.47
N ASP A 153 11.86 1.71 13.42
CA ASP A 153 10.89 2.78 13.53
C ASP A 153 9.98 2.89 12.27
N GLN A 154 9.11 3.90 12.26
CA GLN A 154 8.12 4.14 11.20
C GLN A 154 8.72 4.52 9.82
N LYS A 155 10.00 4.93 9.77
CA LYS A 155 10.76 5.30 8.57
C LYS A 155 11.71 4.19 8.12
N SER A 156 11.82 3.10 8.89
CA SER A 156 12.72 2.01 8.56
C SER A 156 12.46 1.47 7.15
N SER A 157 13.50 1.08 6.42
CA SER A 157 13.40 0.58 5.05
C SER A 157 14.31 -0.62 4.82
N PHE A 158 13.75 -1.70 4.24
CA PHE A 158 14.55 -2.90 3.98
C PHE A 158 15.51 -2.77 2.78
N TYR A 159 15.43 -1.73 1.94
CA TYR A 159 16.30 -1.64 0.76
C TYR A 159 17.76 -1.47 1.12
N SER A 160 18.08 -0.49 1.95
CA SER A 160 19.49 -0.16 2.20
C SER A 160 20.23 -1.37 2.76
N PRO A 161 19.66 -2.13 3.73
CA PRO A 161 20.25 -3.40 4.16
C PRO A 161 20.32 -4.45 3.06
N LEU A 162 19.26 -4.66 2.26
CA LEU A 162 19.28 -5.65 1.16
C LEU A 162 20.30 -5.30 0.06
N GLU A 163 20.47 -4.02 -0.26
CA GLU A 163 21.46 -3.53 -1.22
C GLU A 163 22.89 -3.75 -0.72
N LYS A 164 23.13 -3.51 0.58
CA LYS A 164 24.41 -3.85 1.23
C LYS A 164 24.68 -5.36 1.18
N LEU A 165 23.69 -6.19 1.50
CA LEU A 165 23.80 -7.66 1.40
C LEU A 165 24.09 -8.11 -0.03
N HIS A 166 23.48 -7.45 -1.02
CA HIS A 166 23.73 -7.75 -2.43
C HIS A 166 25.13 -7.33 -2.86
N THR A 167 25.59 -6.15 -2.43
CA THR A 167 26.93 -5.63 -2.72
C THR A 167 28.03 -6.51 -2.12
N ALA A 168 27.78 -7.08 -0.94
CA ALA A 168 28.64 -8.07 -0.30
C ALA A 168 28.53 -9.49 -0.91
N ASN A 169 27.78 -9.65 -2.02
CA ASN A 169 27.55 -10.91 -2.72
C ASN A 169 26.84 -12.01 -1.88
N ILE A 170 26.19 -11.64 -0.77
CA ILE A 170 25.52 -12.57 0.16
C ILE A 170 24.17 -13.02 -0.39
N VAL A 171 23.42 -12.09 -0.99
CA VAL A 171 22.07 -12.36 -1.56
C VAL A 171 22.04 -12.30 -3.09
N SER A 172 23.22 -12.27 -3.71
CA SER A 172 23.33 -12.34 -5.16
C SER A 172 22.79 -13.66 -5.68
N ASP A 173 22.02 -13.60 -6.76
CA ASP A 173 21.42 -14.77 -7.39
C ASP A 173 20.38 -15.54 -6.57
N ILE A 174 19.88 -14.96 -5.47
CA ILE A 174 18.83 -15.52 -4.63
C ILE A 174 17.43 -15.00 -5.04
N ASP A 175 16.43 -15.89 -5.06
CA ASP A 175 15.02 -15.48 -5.10
C ASP A 175 14.48 -15.56 -3.66
N ILE A 176 14.10 -14.40 -3.10
CA ILE A 176 13.46 -14.26 -1.79
C ILE A 176 11.99 -14.64 -1.95
N ASN A 177 11.61 -15.80 -1.39
CA ASN A 177 10.22 -16.26 -1.42
C ASN A 177 9.33 -15.34 -0.58
N THR A 178 9.68 -15.17 0.70
CA THR A 178 9.00 -14.24 1.61
C THR A 178 10.01 -13.42 2.40
N LEU A 179 9.83 -12.10 2.38
CA LEU A 179 10.43 -11.17 3.32
C LEU A 179 9.42 -10.89 4.45
N TYR A 180 9.70 -11.40 5.64
CA TYR A 180 8.93 -11.11 6.84
C TYR A 180 9.41 -9.78 7.43
N VAL A 181 8.48 -8.88 7.74
CA VAL A 181 8.78 -7.64 8.44
C VAL A 181 8.28 -7.78 9.87
N ASP A 182 9.21 -7.72 10.82
CA ASP A 182 8.94 -7.89 12.24
C ASP A 182 8.92 -6.56 12.97
N PHE A 183 7.95 -6.42 13.89
CA PHE A 183 7.71 -5.22 14.70
C PHE A 183 7.49 -5.64 16.16
N ARG A 184 7.85 -4.75 17.10
CA ARG A 184 7.50 -4.95 18.53
C ARG A 184 5.99 -4.93 18.75
N ASP A 185 5.33 -3.99 18.09
CA ASP A 185 3.92 -3.67 18.28
C ASP A 185 3.05 -4.22 17.16
N SER A 186 1.81 -4.63 17.50
CA SER A 186 0.80 -5.02 16.50
C SER A 186 0.12 -3.82 15.85
N ASN A 187 0.27 -2.62 16.44
CA ASN A 187 -0.20 -1.35 15.90
C ASN A 187 0.99 -0.53 15.41
N ILE A 188 1.11 -0.39 14.09
CA ILE A 188 2.28 0.24 13.48
C ILE A 188 1.91 1.52 12.72
N TYR A 189 2.85 2.45 12.68
CA TYR A 189 2.80 3.65 11.86
C TYR A 189 3.83 3.52 10.75
N SER A 190 3.46 3.96 9.55
CA SER A 190 4.37 3.97 8.42
C SER A 190 4.21 5.25 7.60
N ASP A 191 5.34 5.75 7.11
CA ASP A 191 5.41 6.92 6.26
C ASP A 191 4.97 6.63 4.81
N GLN A 192 5.26 7.56 3.90
CA GLN A 192 4.91 7.44 2.50
C GLN A 192 5.63 6.31 1.76
N HIS A 193 6.77 5.84 2.28
CA HIS A 193 7.57 4.80 1.65
C HIS A 193 7.17 3.40 2.08
N PHE A 194 6.34 3.26 3.11
CA PHE A 194 5.79 1.99 3.59
C PHE A 194 6.84 0.90 3.76
N PHE A 195 7.85 1.20 4.57
CA PHE A 195 9.01 0.35 4.81
C PHE A 195 9.83 -0.01 3.57
N GLY A 196 9.73 0.79 2.50
CA GLY A 196 10.33 0.55 1.20
C GLY A 196 9.38 -0.10 0.17
N ILE A 197 8.20 -0.57 0.56
CA ILE A 197 7.28 -1.16 -0.42
C ILE A 197 6.84 -0.13 -1.48
N PHE A 198 6.76 1.15 -1.11
CA PHE A 198 6.39 2.27 -1.96
C PHE A 198 7.58 3.14 -2.40
N ASP A 199 8.79 2.59 -2.37
CA ASP A 199 9.93 3.18 -3.06
C ASP A 199 9.95 2.69 -4.53
N PRO A 200 10.17 3.56 -5.53
CA PRO A 200 10.42 3.13 -6.92
C PRO A 200 11.51 2.07 -7.09
N ASN A 201 12.42 1.93 -6.11
CA ASN A 201 13.45 0.91 -6.10
C ASN A 201 12.88 -0.51 -5.92
N ILE A 202 11.61 -0.67 -5.50
CA ILE A 202 10.93 -1.98 -5.38
C ILE A 202 10.95 -2.78 -6.66
N PHE A 203 10.89 -2.11 -7.79
CA PHE A 203 10.83 -2.78 -9.09
C PHE A 203 12.13 -3.54 -9.41
N GLN A 204 13.25 -3.21 -8.76
CA GLN A 204 14.48 -4.02 -8.83
C GLN A 204 14.31 -5.40 -8.23
N LEU A 205 13.56 -5.45 -7.12
CA LEU A 205 13.31 -6.68 -6.39
C LEU A 205 12.19 -7.49 -7.03
N ILE A 206 11.39 -6.92 -7.94
CA ILE A 206 10.26 -7.64 -8.55
C ILE A 206 10.61 -8.10 -9.97
N ASN A 207 11.25 -7.23 -10.77
CA ASN A 207 11.40 -7.46 -12.20
C ASN A 207 12.86 -7.81 -12.58
N LYS A 208 13.03 -8.99 -13.20
CA LYS A 208 14.33 -9.50 -13.65
C LYS A 208 14.96 -8.69 -14.78
N ASP A 209 14.14 -7.99 -15.56
CA ASP A 209 14.56 -7.21 -16.72
C ASP A 209 14.79 -5.73 -16.36
N TYR A 210 14.30 -5.29 -15.20
CA TYR A 210 14.52 -3.91 -14.70
C TYR A 210 15.87 -3.72 -13.99
N ARG A 211 16.72 -4.76 -14.02
CA ARG A 211 17.99 -4.85 -13.30
C ARG A 211 19.11 -3.97 -13.86
N ASN A 212 19.11 -3.72 -15.16
CA ASN A 212 20.13 -2.89 -15.83
C ASN A 212 19.95 -1.37 -15.61
N PHE A 213 18.85 -0.96 -14.98
CA PHE A 213 18.55 0.46 -14.74
C PHE A 213 19.18 0.99 -13.45
N PHE A 214 19.63 0.09 -12.56
CA PHE A 214 20.27 0.44 -11.30
C PHE A 214 21.76 0.21 -11.33
N SER A 215 22.47 1.33 -11.29
CA SER A 215 23.90 1.47 -11.04
C SER A 215 24.84 0.87 -12.09
N LYS A 216 26.05 1.45 -12.14
CA LYS A 216 27.22 1.02 -12.90
C LYS A 216 27.78 -0.33 -12.37
N SER A 217 26.94 -1.20 -11.80
CA SER A 217 27.32 -2.43 -11.10
C SER A 217 27.19 -3.69 -11.94
N ASN A 218 26.80 -3.58 -13.22
CA ASN A 218 27.18 -4.54 -14.26
C ASN A 218 28.70 -4.47 -14.55
N GLN A 219 29.52 -4.32 -13.51
CA GLN A 219 30.92 -4.69 -13.56
C GLN A 219 30.96 -6.20 -13.57
N GLU A 220 31.81 -6.78 -14.44
CA GLU A 220 32.07 -8.22 -14.47
C GLU A 220 32.31 -8.74 -13.04
N GLY A 221 31.53 -9.74 -12.61
CA GLY A 221 31.73 -10.45 -11.35
C GLY A 221 30.72 -10.20 -10.23
N LYS A 222 29.81 -9.22 -10.33
CA LYS A 222 28.71 -9.06 -9.36
C LYS A 222 27.47 -9.82 -9.85
N GLY A 223 26.96 -10.76 -9.05
CA GLY A 223 25.78 -11.57 -9.38
C GLY A 223 24.50 -10.71 -9.53
N ARG A 224 23.36 -11.32 -9.87
CA ARG A 224 22.10 -10.56 -10.05
C ARG A 224 21.51 -10.10 -8.69
N PRO A 225 20.79 -8.97 -8.63
CA PRO A 225 20.05 -8.57 -7.42
C PRO A 225 18.97 -9.59 -7.03
N PRO A 226 18.64 -9.69 -5.73
CA PRO A 226 17.64 -10.62 -5.24
C PRO A 226 16.25 -10.27 -5.76
N VAL A 227 15.41 -11.30 -5.98
CA VAL A 227 14.01 -11.10 -6.37
C VAL A 227 13.09 -11.45 -5.22
N CYS A 228 12.35 -10.48 -4.70
CA CYS A 228 11.34 -10.66 -3.67
C CYS A 228 9.95 -10.84 -4.27
N LYS A 229 9.32 -11.97 -4.00
CA LYS A 229 7.95 -12.27 -4.47
C LYS A 229 6.88 -11.82 -3.47
N LYS A 230 7.19 -11.84 -2.18
CA LYS A 230 6.20 -11.60 -1.14
C LYS A 230 6.81 -10.86 0.04
N VAL A 231 6.10 -9.87 0.56
CA VAL A 231 6.38 -9.25 1.86
C VAL A 231 5.25 -9.63 2.82
N CYS A 232 5.60 -10.06 4.03
CA CYS A 232 4.64 -10.53 5.02
C CYS A 232 4.79 -9.78 6.35
N PHE A 233 3.66 -9.34 6.89
CA PHE A 233 3.54 -8.63 8.16
C PHE A 233 2.75 -9.51 9.15
N PRO A 234 3.39 -10.54 9.75
CA PRO A 234 2.68 -11.60 10.44
C PRO A 234 1.91 -11.13 11.69
N PHE A 235 2.39 -10.11 12.41
CA PHE A 235 1.81 -9.71 13.71
C PHE A 235 1.07 -8.38 13.70
N VAL A 236 0.97 -7.73 12.54
CA VAL A 236 0.32 -6.43 12.45
C VAL A 236 -1.20 -6.62 12.44
N GLU A 237 -1.85 -6.04 13.44
CA GLU A 237 -3.30 -6.00 13.60
C GLU A 237 -3.87 -4.64 13.17
N THR A 238 -3.13 -3.55 13.42
CA THR A 238 -3.48 -2.19 12.99
C THR A 238 -2.34 -1.56 12.22
N LEU A 239 -2.63 -1.03 11.04
CA LEU A 239 -1.68 -0.27 10.22
C LEU A 239 -2.20 1.16 10.06
N ASN A 240 -1.40 2.15 10.47
CA ASN A 240 -1.61 3.56 10.20
C ASN A 240 -0.62 4.01 9.13
N LEU A 241 -1.12 4.22 7.93
CA LEU A 241 -0.34 4.59 6.76
C LEU A 241 -0.50 6.08 6.45
N ASP A 242 0.54 6.75 5.96
CA ASP A 242 0.40 8.11 5.47
C ASP A 242 -0.68 8.20 4.38
N TYR A 243 -1.56 9.18 4.49
CA TYR A 243 -2.72 9.32 3.59
C TYR A 243 -2.36 9.54 2.11
N MET A 244 -1.12 9.95 1.81
CA MET A 244 -0.62 10.11 0.44
C MET A 244 0.28 8.96 -0.01
N ALA A 245 0.59 7.96 0.81
CA ALA A 245 1.59 6.94 0.50
C ALA A 245 1.39 6.28 -0.88
N LEU A 246 0.17 5.84 -1.17
CA LEU A 246 -0.18 5.19 -2.45
C LEU A 246 -0.13 6.17 -3.63
N ASP A 247 -0.66 7.37 -3.45
CA ASP A 247 -0.69 8.39 -4.52
C ASP A 247 0.72 8.93 -4.83
N SER A 248 1.54 9.16 -3.79
CA SER A 248 2.96 9.50 -3.90
C SER A 248 3.74 8.41 -4.63
N PHE A 249 3.47 7.12 -4.34
CA PHE A 249 4.08 6.01 -5.06
C PHE A 249 3.73 6.03 -6.55
N PHE A 250 2.44 6.14 -6.89
CA PHE A 250 1.99 6.20 -8.27
C PHE A 250 2.58 7.41 -9.01
N ASN A 251 2.58 8.59 -8.39
CA ASN A 251 3.17 9.80 -8.96
C ASN A 251 4.69 9.67 -9.14
N SER A 252 5.38 8.99 -8.23
CA SER A 252 6.81 8.69 -8.34
C SER A 252 7.09 7.78 -9.53
N ILE A 253 6.23 6.80 -9.82
CA ILE A 253 6.32 5.97 -11.04
C ILE A 253 6.16 6.85 -12.28
N LEU A 254 5.09 7.65 -12.34
CA LEU A 254 4.84 8.53 -13.48
C LEU A 254 5.97 9.54 -13.72
N ARG A 255 6.60 10.07 -12.66
CA ARG A 255 7.67 11.10 -12.74
C ARG A 255 9.05 10.49 -12.91
N ASN A 256 9.48 9.70 -11.94
CA ASN A 256 10.88 9.33 -11.77
C ASN A 256 11.22 8.12 -12.64
N LEU A 257 10.33 7.11 -12.69
CA LEU A 257 10.57 5.90 -13.46
C LEU A 257 10.62 6.19 -14.96
N THR A 258 9.60 6.90 -15.46
CA THR A 258 9.51 7.30 -16.86
C THR A 258 10.72 8.12 -17.30
N THR A 259 11.16 9.07 -16.47
CA THR A 259 12.34 9.90 -16.78
C THR A 259 13.63 9.08 -16.79
N ARG A 260 13.80 8.14 -15.85
CA ARG A 260 14.96 7.25 -15.80
C ARG A 260 15.03 6.35 -17.04
N ILE A 261 13.91 5.78 -17.46
CA ILE A 261 13.85 4.90 -18.64
C ILE A 261 14.17 5.70 -19.93
N LYS A 262 13.54 6.87 -20.11
CA LYS A 262 13.83 7.74 -21.26
C LYS A 262 15.29 8.19 -21.31
N LYS A 263 15.93 8.43 -20.16
CA LYS A 263 17.36 8.77 -20.08
C LYS A 263 18.24 7.58 -20.45
N PHE A 264 17.89 6.38 -20.02
CA PHE A 264 18.60 5.15 -20.39
C PHE A 264 18.52 4.86 -21.89
N GLU A 265 17.34 4.98 -22.50
CA GLU A 265 17.15 4.82 -23.95
C GLU A 265 18.06 5.76 -24.75
N ARG A 266 18.15 7.04 -24.36
CA ARG A 266 19.01 8.03 -25.01
C ARG A 266 20.50 7.73 -24.90
N ASN A 267 20.91 7.11 -23.80
CA ASN A 267 22.33 6.91 -23.49
C ASN A 267 22.91 5.60 -24.06
N ASN A 268 22.07 4.63 -24.39
CA ASN A 268 22.50 3.28 -24.78
C ASN A 268 22.19 2.91 -26.24
N GLU A 269 21.88 3.90 -27.10
CA GLU A 269 21.61 3.70 -28.54
C GLU A 269 20.82 2.41 -28.82
N PHE A 270 19.69 2.23 -28.13
CA PHE A 270 18.82 1.10 -28.46
C PHE A 270 18.32 1.32 -29.89
N ASP A 271 18.79 0.50 -30.83
CA ASP A 271 18.36 0.44 -32.23
C ASP A 271 16.96 -0.18 -32.29
N VAL A 272 15.95 0.57 -31.80
CA VAL A 272 14.54 0.12 -31.69
C VAL A 272 13.83 0.13 -33.05
N ASP A 273 14.42 0.74 -34.08
CA ASP A 273 13.77 0.98 -35.36
C ASP A 273 13.58 -0.25 -36.26
N LYS A 274 14.01 -1.45 -35.85
CA LYS A 274 13.89 -2.66 -36.69
C LYS A 274 12.70 -3.58 -36.37
N THR A 275 11.99 -3.40 -35.24
CA THR A 275 10.90 -4.34 -34.86
C THR A 275 9.60 -3.69 -34.39
N LEU A 276 9.56 -2.37 -34.16
CA LEU A 276 8.33 -1.66 -33.83
C LEU A 276 7.85 -0.89 -35.06
N ASN A 277 6.74 -1.34 -35.63
CA ASN A 277 6.04 -0.65 -36.71
C ASN A 277 5.93 0.86 -36.40
N SER A 278 6.44 1.67 -37.32
CA SER A 278 6.54 3.14 -37.29
C SER A 278 5.21 3.90 -37.23
N ASN A 279 4.08 3.18 -37.05
CA ASN A 279 2.75 3.74 -36.86
C ASN A 279 2.23 3.60 -35.40
N SER A 280 3.02 3.06 -34.47
CA SER A 280 2.59 2.90 -33.07
C SER A 280 2.96 4.12 -32.22
N THR A 281 1.97 4.73 -31.56
CA THR A 281 2.15 5.83 -30.58
C THR A 281 2.74 5.36 -29.24
N THR A 282 3.14 4.09 -29.14
CA THR A 282 3.59 3.47 -27.88
C THR A 282 5.10 3.41 -27.85
N THR A 283 5.72 4.16 -26.95
CA THR A 283 7.18 4.14 -26.75
C THR A 283 7.63 2.87 -26.01
N VAL A 284 8.88 2.46 -26.18
CA VAL A 284 9.48 1.35 -25.41
C VAL A 284 9.39 1.61 -23.90
N ALA A 285 9.68 2.83 -23.47
CA ALA A 285 9.45 3.26 -22.08
C ALA A 285 8.03 2.97 -21.57
N THR A 286 7.00 3.21 -22.39
CA THR A 286 5.62 2.89 -22.03
C THR A 286 5.42 1.40 -21.81
N LEU A 287 5.95 0.55 -22.71
CA LEU A 287 5.84 -0.90 -22.61
C LEU A 287 6.54 -1.43 -21.36
N ILE A 288 7.72 -0.89 -21.03
CA ILE A 288 8.49 -1.23 -19.83
C ILE A 288 7.69 -0.87 -18.57
N VAL A 289 7.18 0.37 -18.47
CA VAL A 289 6.39 0.80 -17.30
C VAL A 289 5.13 -0.06 -17.13
N LYS A 290 4.41 -0.36 -18.23
CA LYS A 290 3.25 -1.26 -18.22
C LYS A 290 3.62 -2.65 -17.72
N SER A 291 4.74 -3.20 -18.18
CA SER A 291 5.24 -4.52 -17.75
C SER A 291 5.55 -4.53 -16.25
N ILE A 292 6.27 -3.51 -15.76
CA ILE A 292 6.62 -3.37 -14.34
C ILE A 292 5.37 -3.28 -13.46
N LEU A 293 4.42 -2.40 -13.80
CA LEU A 293 3.18 -2.26 -13.05
C LEU A 293 2.38 -3.58 -13.07
N ARG A 294 2.33 -4.25 -14.22
CA ARG A 294 1.65 -5.55 -14.34
C ARG A 294 2.28 -6.61 -13.44
N GLN A 295 3.60 -6.70 -13.39
CA GLN A 295 4.31 -7.62 -12.50
C GLN A 295 4.10 -7.25 -11.03
N PHE A 296 4.17 -5.96 -10.67
CA PHE A 296 3.90 -5.52 -9.31
C PHE A 296 2.50 -5.94 -8.81
N PHE A 297 1.47 -5.82 -9.64
CA PHE A 297 0.10 -6.17 -9.23
C PHE A 297 -0.24 -7.66 -9.30
N ASN A 298 0.48 -8.45 -10.11
CA ASN A 298 0.13 -9.85 -10.34
C ASN A 298 1.11 -10.83 -9.70
N ASP A 299 2.38 -10.46 -9.56
CA ASP A 299 3.46 -11.38 -9.17
C ASP A 299 4.08 -11.03 -7.80
N PHE A 300 3.90 -9.79 -7.34
CA PHE A 300 4.36 -9.35 -6.02
C PHE A 300 3.19 -9.25 -5.03
N HIS A 301 3.31 -9.92 -3.87
CA HIS A 301 2.23 -10.03 -2.89
C HIS A 301 2.59 -9.40 -1.54
N ILE A 302 1.66 -8.62 -0.97
CA ILE A 302 1.79 -8.03 0.36
C ILE A 302 0.80 -8.75 1.28
N ASN A 303 1.28 -9.43 2.32
CA ASN A 303 0.44 -10.27 3.15
C ASN A 303 0.34 -9.77 4.59
N PHE A 304 -0.90 -9.66 5.05
CA PHE A 304 -1.30 -9.17 6.37
C PHE A 304 -2.29 -10.16 6.99
N PRO A 305 -1.82 -11.32 7.50
CA PRO A 305 -2.70 -12.39 7.98
C PRO A 305 -3.57 -11.98 9.18
N ASN A 306 -3.12 -11.00 9.97
CA ASN A 306 -3.76 -10.57 11.22
C ASN A 306 -4.35 -9.16 11.19
N LEU A 307 -4.20 -8.42 10.09
CA LEU A 307 -4.66 -7.02 10.01
C LEU A 307 -6.18 -6.95 10.10
N THR A 308 -6.68 -6.23 11.11
CA THR A 308 -8.10 -5.95 11.32
C THR A 308 -8.46 -4.53 10.92
N THR A 309 -7.54 -3.59 11.06
CA THR A 309 -7.79 -2.16 10.87
C THR A 309 -6.70 -1.51 10.02
N LEU A 310 -7.11 -0.86 8.93
CA LEU A 310 -6.25 -0.03 8.09
C LEU A 310 -6.69 1.43 8.15
N ASN A 311 -5.85 2.26 8.75
CA ASN A 311 -6.06 3.69 8.89
C ASN A 311 -5.14 4.47 7.97
N PHE A 312 -5.66 5.56 7.43
CA PHE A 312 -4.85 6.59 6.79
C PHE A 312 -4.74 7.79 7.71
N THR A 313 -3.54 8.32 7.89
CA THR A 313 -3.27 9.41 8.83
C THR A 313 -2.52 10.54 8.17
N LYS A 314 -2.75 11.76 8.65
CA LYS A 314 -1.98 12.95 8.31
C LYS A 314 -1.30 13.49 9.56
N THR A 315 0.01 13.57 9.53
CA THR A 315 0.81 14.22 10.58
C THR A 315 0.98 15.69 10.21
N SER A 316 0.33 16.59 10.95
CA SER A 316 0.59 18.03 10.81
C SER A 316 1.67 18.45 11.79
N ALA A 317 2.76 19.02 11.26
CA ALA A 317 3.76 19.72 12.05
C ALA A 317 3.22 21.12 12.40
N TYR A 318 2.50 21.23 13.52
CA TYR A 318 2.29 22.53 14.16
C TYR A 318 3.49 22.82 15.08
N PRO A 319 3.85 24.10 15.33
CA PRO A 319 5.10 24.46 15.98
C PRO A 319 5.30 23.88 17.40
N ASN A 320 4.26 23.30 18.03
CA ASN A 320 4.34 22.72 19.39
C ASN A 320 3.82 21.27 19.51
N GLY A 321 3.72 20.51 18.41
CA GLY A 321 3.37 19.08 18.47
C GLY A 321 3.04 18.46 17.11
N ASN A 322 3.36 17.17 16.97
CA ASN A 322 2.90 16.36 15.84
C ASN A 322 1.47 15.88 16.13
N GLU A 323 0.46 16.61 15.64
CA GLU A 323 -0.92 16.12 15.70
C GLU A 323 -1.13 15.12 14.56
N VAL A 324 -1.50 13.89 14.93
CA VAL A 324 -1.85 12.82 13.98
C VAL A 324 -3.36 12.81 13.83
N THR A 325 -3.84 13.23 12.67
CA THR A 325 -5.26 13.27 12.35
C THR A 325 -5.65 12.09 11.47
N SER A 326 -6.77 11.42 11.80
CA SER A 326 -7.34 10.39 10.93
C SER A 326 -7.83 11.02 9.63
N CYS A 327 -7.49 10.40 8.50
CA CYS A 327 -7.82 10.83 7.17
C CYS A 327 -8.28 9.62 6.31
N CYS A 328 -8.68 9.90 5.08
CA CYS A 328 -8.94 8.88 4.06
C CYS A 328 -7.73 8.72 3.14
N ASN A 329 -7.60 7.55 2.52
CA ASN A 329 -6.69 7.30 1.42
C ASN A 329 -6.97 8.28 0.28
N PHE A 330 -5.95 8.98 -0.19
CA PHE A 330 -6.11 10.02 -1.19
C PHE A 330 -5.99 9.46 -2.61
N ILE A 331 -6.94 9.77 -3.49
CA ILE A 331 -6.89 9.39 -4.91
C ILE A 331 -6.88 10.67 -5.75
N ASP A 332 -5.74 10.99 -6.38
CA ASP A 332 -5.61 12.18 -7.23
C ASP A 332 -6.06 11.87 -8.67
N LEU A 333 -7.19 12.46 -9.05
CA LEU A 333 -7.79 12.45 -10.39
C LEU A 333 -7.80 13.86 -10.99
N SER A 334 -6.83 14.71 -10.61
CA SER A 334 -6.65 16.04 -11.18
C SER A 334 -6.14 15.98 -12.63
N SER A 335 -6.27 17.11 -13.34
CA SER A 335 -5.83 17.26 -14.73
C SER A 335 -4.37 16.85 -14.90
N TYR A 336 -3.50 17.17 -13.93
CA TYR A 336 -2.10 16.77 -13.91
C TYR A 336 -1.92 15.25 -14.04
N VAL A 337 -2.55 14.46 -13.16
CA VAL A 337 -2.39 12.99 -13.15
C VAL A 337 -3.01 12.39 -14.41
N LEU A 338 -4.20 12.86 -14.79
CA LEU A 338 -4.93 12.35 -15.96
C LEU A 338 -4.17 12.62 -17.27
N ASN A 339 -3.76 13.86 -17.51
CA ASN A 339 -3.02 14.23 -18.71
C ASN A 339 -1.68 13.50 -18.78
N LYS A 340 -1.05 13.24 -17.64
CA LYS A 340 0.19 12.49 -17.58
C LYS A 340 0.00 11.02 -17.95
N CYS A 341 -1.06 10.39 -17.45
CA CYS A 341 -1.44 9.04 -17.86
C CYS A 341 -1.70 8.96 -19.37
N LEU A 342 -2.42 9.94 -19.95
CA LEU A 342 -2.62 10.02 -21.39
C LEU A 342 -1.31 10.18 -22.17
N SER A 343 -0.47 11.14 -21.77
CA SER A 343 0.77 11.47 -22.49
C SER A 343 1.78 10.33 -22.48
N GLU A 344 1.79 9.54 -21.40
CA GLU A 344 2.68 8.39 -21.25
C GLU A 344 1.97 7.08 -21.63
N ASN A 345 0.73 7.14 -22.14
CA ASN A 345 -0.12 5.98 -22.46
C ASN A 345 -0.16 4.94 -21.33
N ILE A 346 -0.20 5.39 -20.07
CA ILE A 346 -0.31 4.54 -18.86
C ILE A 346 -1.79 4.49 -18.48
N SER A 347 -2.31 3.27 -18.30
CA SER A 347 -3.71 3.05 -17.95
C SER A 347 -4.03 3.57 -16.54
N ILE A 348 -5.09 4.37 -16.41
CA ILE A 348 -5.56 4.85 -15.10
C ILE A 348 -6.08 3.70 -14.21
N ASN A 349 -6.42 2.54 -14.81
CA ASN A 349 -6.73 1.34 -14.03
C ASN A 349 -5.61 0.91 -13.09
N PHE A 350 -4.33 1.20 -13.37
CA PHE A 350 -3.25 0.90 -12.44
C PHE A 350 -3.35 1.72 -11.14
N LEU A 351 -3.80 2.98 -11.21
CA LEU A 351 -4.10 3.79 -10.03
C LEU A 351 -5.21 3.13 -9.21
N PHE A 352 -6.33 2.76 -9.84
CA PHE A 352 -7.42 2.09 -9.13
C PHE A 352 -7.02 0.72 -8.56
N GLN A 353 -6.15 -0.04 -9.23
CA GLN A 353 -5.60 -1.29 -8.72
C GLN A 353 -4.74 -1.07 -7.47
N LEU A 354 -3.92 -0.01 -7.46
CA LEU A 354 -3.13 0.38 -6.30
C LEU A 354 -4.02 0.75 -5.10
N HIS A 355 -5.00 1.63 -5.30
CA HIS A 355 -5.91 2.04 -4.23
C HIS A 355 -6.91 0.97 -3.81
N SER A 356 -7.16 -0.04 -4.65
CA SER A 356 -7.90 -1.26 -4.26
C SER A 356 -7.10 -2.24 -3.41
N LEU A 357 -5.81 -1.96 -3.19
CA LEU A 357 -4.88 -2.89 -2.53
C LEU A 357 -4.90 -4.27 -3.22
N LYS A 358 -4.93 -4.29 -4.57
CA LYS A 358 -5.20 -5.50 -5.37
C LYS A 358 -4.26 -6.67 -5.02
N ASN A 359 -3.00 -6.36 -4.74
CA ASN A 359 -1.98 -7.35 -4.42
C ASN A 359 -1.79 -7.58 -2.92
N TRP A 360 -2.70 -7.05 -2.09
CA TRP A 360 -2.70 -7.27 -0.64
C TRP A 360 -3.61 -8.44 -0.27
N SER A 361 -3.12 -9.28 0.64
CA SER A 361 -3.90 -10.34 1.28
C SER A 361 -4.18 -9.93 2.72
N VAL A 362 -5.43 -9.52 2.99
CA VAL A 362 -5.90 -8.98 4.28
C VAL A 362 -7.14 -9.73 4.79
N PRO A 363 -7.06 -11.04 5.08
CA PRO A 363 -8.23 -11.90 5.30
C PRO A 363 -9.07 -11.54 6.54
N LYS A 364 -8.51 -10.81 7.52
CA LYS A 364 -9.18 -10.45 8.77
C LYS A 364 -9.63 -8.98 8.84
N ILE A 365 -9.48 -8.22 7.74
CA ILE A 365 -9.79 -6.79 7.75
C ILE A 365 -11.29 -6.57 8.02
N LYS A 366 -11.59 -5.60 8.88
CA LYS A 366 -12.95 -5.20 9.25
C LYS A 366 -13.14 -3.69 9.10
N GLU A 367 -12.09 -2.92 9.38
CA GLU A 367 -12.10 -1.46 9.40
C GLU A 367 -11.13 -0.88 8.38
N PHE A 368 -11.61 0.11 7.64
CA PHE A 368 -10.88 0.82 6.61
C PHE A 368 -11.35 2.28 6.61
N THR A 369 -10.45 3.25 6.78
CA THR A 369 -10.88 4.65 6.98
C THR A 369 -11.51 5.29 5.76
N GLY A 370 -11.33 4.71 4.56
CA GLY A 370 -12.00 5.13 3.35
C GLY A 370 -11.12 5.83 2.33
N HIS A 371 -11.75 6.38 1.30
CA HIS A 371 -11.10 7.08 0.19
C HIS A 371 -11.56 8.52 0.10
N LYS A 372 -10.68 9.41 -0.35
CA LYS A 372 -10.98 10.80 -0.69
C LYS A 372 -10.48 11.09 -2.09
N PHE A 373 -11.41 11.39 -3.00
CA PHE A 373 -11.05 11.80 -4.35
C PHE A 373 -10.68 13.28 -4.41
N LYS A 374 -9.66 13.59 -5.21
CA LYS A 374 -9.34 14.96 -5.61
C LYS A 374 -9.49 15.05 -7.11
N TYR A 375 -10.23 16.07 -7.57
CA TYR A 375 -10.46 16.29 -9.00
C TYR A 375 -9.90 17.63 -9.48
N ASP A 376 -9.38 18.47 -8.60
CA ASP A 376 -8.92 19.82 -8.90
C ASP A 376 -7.41 19.99 -8.63
N GLU A 377 -6.73 20.87 -9.36
CA GLU A 377 -5.30 21.14 -9.14
C GLU A 377 -5.07 22.22 -8.07
N THR A 378 -6.05 23.10 -7.83
CA THR A 378 -5.83 24.33 -7.08
C THR A 378 -6.29 24.19 -5.63
N SER A 379 -5.35 24.09 -4.72
CA SER A 379 -5.54 24.49 -3.33
C SER A 379 -6.10 25.92 -3.27
N PHE A 380 -7.39 26.04 -2.96
CA PHE A 380 -8.02 27.23 -2.35
C PHE A 380 -7.95 28.60 -3.08
N SER A 381 -7.40 28.73 -4.29
CA SER A 381 -7.18 30.05 -4.95
C SER A 381 -7.88 30.27 -6.29
N GLY A 382 -8.84 29.43 -6.67
CA GLY A 382 -9.65 29.59 -7.90
C GLY A 382 -11.08 30.07 -7.61
N SER A 383 -11.70 30.77 -8.57
CA SER A 383 -13.14 31.04 -8.50
C SER A 383 -13.94 29.72 -8.59
N PRO A 384 -15.14 29.63 -7.99
CA PRO A 384 -16.00 28.44 -8.09
C PRO A 384 -16.23 27.97 -9.54
N GLU A 385 -16.37 28.89 -10.48
CA GLU A 385 -16.55 28.58 -11.91
C GLU A 385 -15.33 27.87 -12.49
N ARG A 386 -14.12 28.26 -12.08
CA ARG A 386 -12.88 27.61 -12.50
C ARG A 386 -12.78 26.19 -11.95
N TYR A 387 -13.17 25.99 -10.69
CA TYR A 387 -13.26 24.66 -10.09
C TYR A 387 -14.24 23.77 -10.86
N ILE A 388 -15.46 24.27 -11.12
CA ILE A 388 -16.49 23.54 -11.86
C ILE A 388 -16.00 23.19 -13.27
N LYS A 389 -15.39 24.13 -13.98
CA LYS A 389 -14.83 23.90 -15.32
C LYS A 389 -13.75 22.83 -15.31
N SER A 390 -12.84 22.86 -14.33
CA SER A 390 -11.78 21.85 -14.17
C SER A 390 -12.37 20.47 -13.87
N LEU A 391 -13.32 20.39 -12.93
CA LEU A 391 -14.03 19.15 -12.59
C LEU A 391 -14.71 18.54 -13.82
N ARG A 392 -15.46 19.34 -14.59
CA ARG A 392 -16.10 18.90 -15.85
C ARG A 392 -15.07 18.38 -16.86
N GLY A 393 -13.98 19.11 -17.06
CA GLY A 393 -12.89 18.69 -17.94
C GLY A 393 -12.28 17.34 -17.53
N ASN A 394 -12.02 17.15 -16.23
CA ASN A 394 -11.42 15.92 -15.71
C ASN A 394 -12.38 14.73 -15.78
N ILE A 395 -13.67 14.94 -15.54
CA ILE A 395 -14.70 13.89 -15.74
C ILE A 395 -14.73 13.45 -17.20
N LYS A 396 -14.67 14.40 -18.15
CA LYS A 396 -14.66 14.08 -19.58
C LYS A 396 -13.44 13.27 -19.97
N ILE A 397 -12.25 13.68 -19.51
CA ILE A 397 -11.01 12.92 -19.72
C ILE A 397 -11.13 11.50 -19.16
N LEU A 398 -11.65 11.34 -17.95
CA LEU A 398 -11.87 10.02 -17.33
C LEU A 398 -12.83 9.14 -18.14
N GLN A 399 -13.89 9.71 -18.71
CA GLN A 399 -14.82 8.96 -19.57
C GLN A 399 -14.16 8.49 -20.86
N GLU A 400 -13.38 9.37 -21.51
CA GLU A 400 -12.61 9.03 -22.71
C GLU A 400 -11.59 7.92 -22.40
N MET A 401 -10.89 8.00 -21.27
CA MET A 401 -10.03 6.93 -20.78
C MET A 401 -10.81 5.63 -20.57
N ALA A 402 -11.98 5.66 -19.91
CA ALA A 402 -12.77 4.47 -19.66
C ALA A 402 -13.19 3.76 -20.95
N ILE A 403 -13.64 4.51 -21.96
CA ILE A 403 -14.02 3.97 -23.27
C ILE A 403 -12.82 3.25 -23.93
N ASN A 404 -11.63 3.82 -23.80
CA ASN A 404 -10.42 3.29 -24.42
C ASN A 404 -9.79 2.12 -23.64
N GLU A 405 -9.94 2.10 -22.32
CA GLU A 405 -9.27 1.15 -21.42
C GLU A 405 -10.14 -0.04 -21.00
N THR A 406 -11.47 0.05 -21.13
CA THR A 406 -12.37 -1.04 -20.79
C THR A 406 -12.61 -1.95 -21.99
N ASN A 407 -12.56 -3.26 -21.77
CA ASN A 407 -12.74 -4.26 -22.84
C ASN A 407 -14.13 -4.23 -23.49
N ASP A 408 -15.13 -3.67 -22.81
CA ASP A 408 -16.51 -3.56 -23.27
C ASP A 408 -16.88 -2.15 -23.80
N GLY A 409 -15.88 -1.26 -23.94
CA GLY A 409 -16.09 0.11 -24.45
C GLY A 409 -17.00 0.96 -23.57
N THR A 410 -17.11 0.62 -22.29
CA THR A 410 -17.98 1.34 -21.35
C THR A 410 -17.32 2.65 -20.91
N CYS A 411 -18.11 3.70 -20.77
CA CYS A 411 -17.64 5.01 -20.33
C CYS A 411 -17.53 5.12 -18.79
N TYR A 412 -17.27 4.00 -18.11
CA TYR A 412 -17.18 3.93 -16.66
C TYR A 412 -16.19 2.89 -16.18
N PHE A 413 -15.57 3.11 -15.02
CA PHE A 413 -14.67 2.15 -14.41
C PHE A 413 -15.40 1.25 -13.42
N ARG A 414 -15.20 -0.06 -13.52
CA ARG A 414 -15.64 -1.03 -12.50
C ARG A 414 -14.51 -1.23 -11.49
N VAL A 415 -14.66 -0.70 -10.29
CA VAL A 415 -13.58 -0.67 -9.29
C VAL A 415 -13.95 -1.42 -8.01
N LYS A 416 -12.94 -1.99 -7.36
CA LYS A 416 -13.05 -2.65 -6.05
C LYS A 416 -12.18 -1.92 -5.02
N LEU A 417 -12.41 -0.63 -4.83
CA LEU A 417 -11.54 0.22 -4.00
C LEU A 417 -11.51 -0.16 -2.52
N ILE A 418 -12.55 -0.83 -2.03
CA ILE A 418 -12.65 -1.25 -0.63
C ILE A 418 -12.25 -2.73 -0.55
N PRO A 419 -11.29 -3.11 0.31
CA PRO A 419 -10.94 -4.51 0.52
C PRO A 419 -12.14 -5.36 0.94
N GLU A 420 -12.19 -6.61 0.48
CA GLU A 420 -13.20 -7.56 0.95
C GLU A 420 -12.95 -7.91 2.43
N GLY A 421 -14.00 -8.06 3.22
CA GLY A 421 -13.97 -8.18 4.69
C GLY A 421 -14.38 -6.89 5.42
N VAL A 422 -14.10 -5.72 4.84
CA VAL A 422 -14.47 -4.41 5.43
C VAL A 422 -15.98 -4.30 5.59
N GLN A 423 -16.41 -3.91 6.79
CA GLN A 423 -17.84 -3.78 7.13
C GLN A 423 -18.33 -2.32 7.12
N LYS A 424 -17.45 -1.37 7.43
CA LYS A 424 -17.77 0.06 7.48
C LYS A 424 -16.64 0.87 6.87
N THR A 425 -17.00 1.87 6.07
CA THR A 425 -16.05 2.82 5.47
C THR A 425 -16.76 4.12 5.07
N GLN A 426 -16.00 5.08 4.59
CA GLN A 426 -16.50 6.29 3.95
C GLN A 426 -15.83 6.54 2.60
N ILE A 427 -16.49 7.34 1.76
CA ILE A 427 -15.93 7.89 0.52
C ILE A 427 -16.21 9.37 0.49
N ILE A 428 -15.14 10.16 0.44
CA ILE A 428 -15.21 11.62 0.39
C ILE A 428 -15.02 12.08 -1.05
N ASN A 429 -15.77 13.12 -1.40
CA ASN A 429 -15.82 13.73 -2.71
C ASN A 429 -16.35 12.76 -3.79
N TRP A 430 -17.42 12.02 -3.50
CA TRP A 430 -18.12 11.24 -4.52
C TRP A 430 -18.76 12.15 -5.56
N ILE A 431 -18.57 11.88 -6.85
CA ILE A 431 -19.20 12.64 -7.93
C ILE A 431 -20.62 12.10 -8.16
N PRO A 432 -21.67 12.87 -7.83
CA PRO A 432 -23.02 12.52 -8.23
C PRO A 432 -23.23 12.87 -9.71
N TYR A 433 -24.31 12.36 -10.32
CA TYR A 433 -24.78 12.99 -11.56
C TYR A 433 -25.61 14.23 -11.24
N THR A 434 -25.31 15.32 -11.92
CA THR A 434 -26.08 16.57 -11.92
C THR A 434 -26.31 17.02 -13.36
N SER A 435 -27.44 17.67 -13.61
CA SER A 435 -27.78 18.24 -14.93
C SER A 435 -26.70 19.18 -15.46
N SER A 436 -25.96 19.83 -14.56
CA SER A 436 -24.83 20.70 -14.87
C SER A 436 -23.70 20.05 -15.67
N PHE A 437 -23.62 18.72 -15.69
CA PHE A 437 -22.62 18.00 -16.47
C PHE A 437 -23.03 17.77 -17.93
N SER A 438 -24.26 18.10 -18.34
CA SER A 438 -24.67 17.96 -19.74
C SER A 438 -24.11 19.09 -20.62
N ASP A 439 -23.20 18.75 -21.53
CA ASP A 439 -22.90 19.61 -22.67
C ASP A 439 -24.06 19.56 -23.69
N ASP A 440 -24.30 20.65 -24.41
CA ASP A 440 -25.43 20.83 -25.34
C ASP A 440 -25.45 19.87 -26.55
N ASN A 441 -24.39 19.09 -26.76
CA ASN A 441 -24.30 18.16 -27.89
C ASN A 441 -25.05 16.84 -27.61
N ASP A 442 -26.09 16.57 -28.40
CA ASP A 442 -26.98 15.40 -28.28
C ASP A 442 -26.27 14.04 -28.21
N LYS A 443 -25.11 13.87 -28.87
CA LYS A 443 -24.34 12.62 -28.83
C LYS A 443 -23.64 12.36 -27.48
N GLN A 444 -23.34 13.40 -26.70
CA GLN A 444 -22.71 13.27 -25.38
C GLN A 444 -23.74 13.11 -24.24
N ARG A 445 -25.00 13.49 -24.46
CA ARG A 445 -26.09 13.39 -23.47
C ARG A 445 -26.31 11.96 -22.95
N HIS A 446 -26.06 10.93 -23.76
CA HIS A 446 -26.21 9.53 -23.35
C HIS A 446 -25.06 8.99 -22.49
N HIS A 447 -23.83 9.47 -22.72
CA HIS A 447 -22.65 9.03 -21.95
C HIS A 447 -22.62 9.61 -20.55
N LEU A 448 -23.12 10.83 -20.38
CA LEU A 448 -23.12 11.56 -19.10
C LEU A 448 -24.17 11.06 -18.10
N ARG A 449 -25.18 10.29 -18.55
CA ARG A 449 -26.19 9.68 -17.65
C ARG A 449 -25.72 8.43 -16.93
N ARG A 450 -24.50 7.95 -17.20
CA ARG A 450 -23.91 6.76 -16.56
C ARG A 450 -22.98 7.18 -15.43
N PRO A 451 -22.83 6.37 -14.36
CA PRO A 451 -21.84 6.63 -13.32
C PRO A 451 -20.44 6.66 -13.92
N MET A 452 -19.57 7.54 -13.44
CA MET A 452 -18.15 7.49 -13.83
C MET A 452 -17.50 6.24 -13.23
N ILE A 453 -17.74 6.02 -11.94
CA ILE A 453 -17.16 4.92 -11.18
C ILE A 453 -18.29 4.03 -10.67
N CYS A 454 -18.19 2.73 -10.98
CA CYS A 454 -19.02 1.68 -10.40
C CYS A 454 -18.23 0.99 -9.28
N LEU A 455 -18.55 1.32 -8.04
CA LEU A 455 -17.95 0.73 -6.84
C LEU A 455 -18.60 -0.61 -6.52
N LYS A 456 -17.79 -1.66 -6.40
CA LYS A 456 -18.23 -3.00 -6.03
C LYS A 456 -17.57 -3.47 -4.74
N ASN A 457 -18.37 -3.96 -3.80
CA ASN A 457 -17.90 -4.65 -2.60
C ASN A 457 -19.04 -5.53 -2.04
N LYS A 458 -18.73 -6.78 -1.66
CA LYS A 458 -19.75 -7.70 -1.13
C LYS A 458 -19.81 -7.73 0.40
N SER A 459 -18.80 -7.25 1.09
CA SER A 459 -18.66 -7.37 2.54
C SER A 459 -19.23 -6.17 3.31
N LEU A 460 -19.33 -5.02 2.65
CA LEU A 460 -19.68 -3.75 3.24
C LEU A 460 -21.12 -3.72 3.74
N LYS A 461 -21.31 -3.23 4.97
CA LYS A 461 -22.62 -3.11 5.65
C LYS A 461 -23.02 -1.65 5.87
N SER A 462 -22.06 -0.73 6.03
CA SER A 462 -22.33 0.69 6.24
C SER A 462 -21.36 1.54 5.43
N LEU A 463 -21.89 2.53 4.71
CA LEU A 463 -21.11 3.44 3.87
C LEU A 463 -21.53 4.88 4.15
N THR A 464 -20.57 5.74 4.46
CA THR A 464 -20.78 7.19 4.45
C THR A 464 -20.23 7.78 3.17
N ILE A 465 -21.04 8.49 2.40
CA ILE A 465 -20.58 9.23 1.22
C ILE A 465 -20.63 10.72 1.50
N LYS A 466 -19.55 11.43 1.16
CA LYS A 466 -19.55 12.89 1.08
C LYS A 466 -19.52 13.31 -0.37
N ILE A 467 -20.58 13.96 -0.82
CA ILE A 467 -20.82 14.25 -2.24
C ILE A 467 -20.20 15.60 -2.63
N ILE A 468 -19.65 15.73 -3.84
CA ILE A 468 -19.29 17.04 -4.41
C ILE A 468 -20.55 17.71 -4.97
N ARG A 469 -20.87 18.90 -4.46
CA ARG A 469 -21.94 19.74 -5.00
C ARG A 469 -21.38 20.80 -5.94
N VAL A 470 -21.84 20.77 -7.19
CA VAL A 470 -21.42 21.71 -8.25
C VAL A 470 -22.33 22.94 -8.31
N GLU A 471 -23.63 22.78 -8.06
CA GLU A 471 -24.62 23.85 -8.15
C GLU A 471 -25.55 23.86 -6.92
N LYS A 472 -25.89 25.08 -6.46
CA LYS A 472 -26.95 25.30 -5.47
C LYS A 472 -28.30 24.90 -6.11
N CYS A 473 -29.18 24.27 -5.33
CA CYS A 473 -30.52 23.83 -5.76
C CYS A 473 -30.57 22.95 -7.03
N SER A 474 -29.63 22.02 -7.17
CA SER A 474 -29.62 21.05 -8.27
C SER A 474 -30.22 19.70 -7.85
N SER A 475 -30.70 18.95 -8.86
CA SER A 475 -31.06 17.54 -8.71
C SER A 475 -29.77 16.70 -8.66
N ILE A 476 -29.62 15.93 -7.59
CA ILE A 476 -28.48 15.07 -7.30
C ILE A 476 -28.91 13.63 -7.52
N ARG A 477 -28.30 12.97 -8.49
CA ARG A 477 -28.52 11.54 -8.73
C ARG A 477 -27.39 10.70 -8.16
N ILE A 478 -27.75 9.84 -7.21
CA ILE A 478 -26.88 8.85 -6.59
C ILE A 478 -26.82 7.62 -7.49
N GLN A 479 -25.61 7.24 -7.90
CA GLN A 479 -25.39 6.14 -8.84
C GLN A 479 -24.01 5.51 -8.67
N GLY A 480 -23.86 4.28 -9.15
CA GLY A 480 -22.59 3.57 -9.22
C GLY A 480 -22.29 2.67 -8.02
N PHE A 481 -23.26 2.38 -7.15
CA PHE A 481 -23.05 1.53 -5.96
C PHE A 481 -23.55 0.11 -6.17
N TYR A 482 -22.63 -0.85 -6.28
CA TYR A 482 -22.94 -2.29 -6.37
C TYR A 482 -22.55 -2.97 -5.06
N LEU A 483 -23.38 -2.78 -4.04
CA LEU A 483 -23.11 -3.11 -2.64
C LEU A 483 -24.25 -3.98 -2.09
N PRO A 484 -24.33 -5.28 -2.49
CA PRO A 484 -25.50 -6.11 -2.25
C PRO A 484 -25.84 -6.31 -0.76
N ASN A 485 -24.86 -6.22 0.13
CA ASN A 485 -25.02 -6.43 1.58
C ASN A 485 -25.01 -5.13 2.39
N LEU A 486 -25.02 -3.96 1.73
CA LEU A 486 -25.09 -2.68 2.40
C LEU A 486 -26.43 -2.55 3.14
N LYS A 487 -26.38 -2.25 4.43
CA LYS A 487 -27.55 -2.05 5.29
C LYS A 487 -27.84 -0.58 5.55
N GLU A 488 -26.80 0.24 5.62
CA GLU A 488 -26.90 1.66 5.93
C GLU A 488 -26.07 2.49 4.94
N LEU A 489 -26.71 3.51 4.38
CA LEU A 489 -26.05 4.54 3.57
C LEU A 489 -26.23 5.89 4.26
N SER A 490 -25.15 6.57 4.58
CA SER A 490 -25.20 7.94 5.10
C SER A 490 -24.69 8.91 4.05
N ILE A 491 -25.48 9.93 3.75
CA ILE A 491 -25.11 10.99 2.81
C ILE A 491 -24.74 12.24 3.62
N ASN A 492 -23.48 12.64 3.51
CA ASN A 492 -22.98 13.91 4.00
C ASN A 492 -22.82 14.84 2.79
N ASN A 493 -23.30 16.06 2.91
CA ASN A 493 -23.12 17.05 1.88
C ASN A 493 -22.71 18.34 2.58
N SER A 494 -21.40 18.58 2.68
CA SER A 494 -20.93 19.92 2.99
C SER A 494 -20.77 20.66 1.68
N VAL A 495 -21.36 21.84 1.56
CA VAL A 495 -21.00 22.77 0.48
C VAL A 495 -19.47 22.99 0.54
N CYS A 496 -18.82 23.04 -0.62
CA CYS A 496 -17.39 23.38 -0.67
C CYS A 496 -17.26 24.80 -0.10
N GLU A 497 -16.77 24.93 1.14
CA GLU A 497 -16.53 26.21 1.79
C GLU A 497 -15.30 26.88 1.15
N SER A 498 -15.40 27.30 -0.11
CA SER A 498 -14.50 28.33 -0.63
C SER A 498 -14.85 29.62 0.10
N ALA A 499 -13.90 30.10 0.91
CA ALA A 499 -14.01 31.28 1.73
C ALA A 499 -14.62 32.48 0.96
N GLN A 500 -15.47 33.21 1.67
CA GLN A 500 -16.10 34.46 1.26
C GLN A 500 -17.11 34.34 0.11
N GLN A 501 -18.32 33.87 0.41
CA GLN A 501 -19.55 34.61 0.09
C GLN A 501 -20.84 33.94 0.61
N GLN A 502 -21.73 34.82 1.11
CA GLN A 502 -23.17 34.68 1.28
C GLN A 502 -23.73 34.05 2.57
N LYS A 503 -23.84 34.91 3.59
CA LYS A 503 -25.11 35.03 4.35
C LYS A 503 -26.23 35.37 3.35
N GLN A 504 -26.96 34.37 2.86
CA GLN A 504 -28.23 34.37 2.07
C GLN A 504 -28.17 33.14 1.14
N ALA A 505 -29.07 32.15 1.14
CA ALA A 505 -30.46 32.02 1.59
C ALA A 505 -30.65 30.72 2.39
N THR A 506 -31.50 30.76 3.42
CA THR A 506 -31.79 29.67 4.36
C THR A 506 -32.81 28.63 3.85
N ASN A 507 -33.15 28.62 2.55
CA ASN A 507 -34.27 27.82 2.00
C ASN A 507 -33.95 27.08 0.70
N ASP A 508 -32.67 26.85 0.39
CA ASP A 508 -32.29 26.11 -0.81
C ASP A 508 -32.71 24.62 -0.69
N MET A 509 -33.47 24.12 -1.66
CA MET A 509 -33.96 22.73 -1.73
C MET A 509 -33.25 22.01 -2.87
N SER A 510 -32.62 20.87 -2.58
CA SER A 510 -32.03 19.99 -3.60
C SER A 510 -32.76 18.65 -3.63
N SER A 511 -33.16 18.18 -4.82
CA SER A 511 -33.73 16.85 -4.93
C SER A 511 -32.64 15.78 -4.96
N ILE A 512 -32.85 14.69 -4.22
CA ILE A 512 -31.98 13.51 -4.29
C ILE A 512 -32.77 12.36 -4.90
N GLU A 513 -32.20 11.76 -5.95
CA GLU A 513 -32.75 10.59 -6.63
C GLU A 513 -31.71 9.47 -6.67
N PHE A 514 -32.15 8.23 -6.50
CA PHE A 514 -31.38 7.04 -6.83
C PHE A 514 -31.68 6.63 -8.27
N THR A 515 -30.72 5.97 -8.91
CA THR A 515 -30.90 5.43 -10.26
C THR A 515 -30.80 3.91 -10.27
N SER A 516 -31.18 3.30 -11.39
CA SER A 516 -31.01 1.87 -11.66
C SER A 516 -29.53 1.42 -11.76
N TRP A 517 -28.57 2.35 -11.70
CA TRP A 517 -27.14 2.04 -11.63
C TRP A 517 -26.67 1.77 -10.19
N ASN A 518 -27.57 1.37 -9.31
CA ASN A 518 -27.30 0.93 -7.95
C ASN A 518 -27.86 -0.47 -7.73
N GLU A 519 -27.13 -1.29 -6.97
CA GLU A 519 -27.55 -2.58 -6.46
C GLU A 519 -27.42 -2.51 -4.93
N LEU A 520 -28.50 -2.08 -4.27
CA LEU A 520 -28.59 -1.85 -2.83
C LEU A 520 -29.78 -2.60 -2.17
N PRO A 521 -29.98 -3.90 -2.47
CA PRO A 521 -31.17 -4.64 -2.05
C PRO A 521 -31.29 -4.77 -0.54
N GLN A 522 -30.21 -4.75 0.24
CA GLN A 522 -30.26 -4.90 1.70
C GLN A 522 -30.27 -3.57 2.46
N CYS A 523 -30.32 -2.43 1.76
CA CYS A 523 -30.25 -1.12 2.38
C CYS A 523 -31.57 -0.84 3.11
N ARG A 524 -31.50 -0.74 4.43
CA ARG A 524 -32.66 -0.52 5.31
C ARG A 524 -32.70 0.88 5.87
N LYS A 525 -31.56 1.56 5.92
CA LYS A 525 -31.43 2.87 6.56
C LYS A 525 -30.70 3.86 5.67
N LEU A 526 -31.31 5.02 5.46
CA LEU A 526 -30.70 6.17 4.81
C LEU A 526 -30.53 7.29 5.83
N GLY A 527 -29.30 7.76 6.02
CA GLY A 527 -28.97 8.83 6.95
C GLY A 527 -28.49 10.10 6.25
N PHE A 528 -28.74 11.25 6.87
CA PHE A 528 -28.24 12.55 6.42
C PHE A 528 -27.48 13.23 7.55
N SER A 529 -26.26 13.67 7.27
CA SER A 529 -25.48 14.51 8.20
C SER A 529 -25.53 15.95 7.70
N GLN A 530 -26.41 16.76 8.26
CA GLN A 530 -26.53 18.20 7.93
C GLN A 530 -25.72 19.05 8.92
N LEU A 531 -25.01 20.05 8.41
CA LEU A 531 -24.55 21.16 9.24
C LEU A 531 -25.71 22.14 9.46
N LYS A 532 -25.66 22.92 10.55
CA LYS A 532 -26.74 23.84 10.99
C LYS A 532 -27.20 24.89 9.96
N ASN A 533 -26.56 25.00 8.79
CA ASN A 533 -26.83 25.97 7.73
C ASN A 533 -26.95 25.33 6.32
N ASP A 534 -27.11 24.00 6.19
CA ASP A 534 -27.17 23.33 4.88
C ASP A 534 -28.56 23.38 4.23
N SER A 535 -28.59 23.16 2.91
CA SER A 535 -29.82 23.00 2.11
C SER A 535 -30.67 21.83 2.59
N ASN A 536 -31.99 22.00 2.52
CA ASN A 536 -32.95 20.92 2.74
C ASN A 536 -32.93 19.95 1.55
N TYR A 537 -33.09 18.64 1.81
CA TYR A 537 -33.16 17.63 0.76
C TYR A 537 -34.59 17.18 0.53
N VAL A 538 -35.00 17.11 -0.73
CA VAL A 538 -36.30 16.56 -1.13
C VAL A 538 -36.09 15.20 -1.79
N LEU A 539 -36.71 14.16 -1.24
CA LEU A 539 -36.65 12.80 -1.78
C LEU A 539 -38.04 12.36 -2.23
N ASN A 540 -38.14 11.81 -3.44
CA ASN A 540 -39.37 11.20 -3.93
C ASN A 540 -39.49 9.77 -3.38
N ILE A 541 -40.58 9.49 -2.66
CA ILE A 541 -40.80 8.18 -2.02
C ILE A 541 -40.89 7.04 -3.04
N GLY A 542 -41.52 7.26 -4.19
CA GLY A 542 -41.57 6.26 -5.26
C GLY A 542 -40.18 5.91 -5.78
N ASN A 543 -39.31 6.91 -5.96
CA ASN A 543 -37.92 6.66 -6.36
C ASN A 543 -37.12 5.88 -5.30
N LEU A 544 -37.37 6.15 -4.02
CA LEU A 544 -36.78 5.38 -2.93
C LEU A 544 -37.26 3.92 -2.94
N GLN A 545 -38.57 3.69 -3.10
CA GLN A 545 -39.14 2.34 -3.15
C GLN A 545 -38.65 1.54 -4.37
N ASP A 546 -38.49 2.19 -5.53
CA ASP A 546 -38.03 1.55 -6.77
C ASP A 546 -36.56 1.11 -6.70
N HIS A 547 -35.71 1.85 -5.98
CA HIS A 547 -34.25 1.63 -5.99
C HIS A 547 -33.66 1.19 -4.65
N LEU A 548 -34.40 1.33 -3.55
CA LEU A 548 -34.07 0.89 -2.19
C LEU A 548 -35.28 0.13 -1.61
N PRO A 549 -35.62 -1.06 -2.16
CA PRO A 549 -36.90 -1.72 -1.89
C PRO A 549 -37.10 -2.17 -0.43
N ASN A 550 -36.03 -2.26 0.36
CA ASN A 550 -36.08 -2.66 1.77
C ASN A 550 -35.82 -1.48 2.73
N LEU A 551 -35.89 -0.24 2.25
CA LEU A 551 -35.70 0.96 3.05
C LEU A 551 -36.83 1.12 4.06
N ASP A 552 -36.48 1.26 5.34
CA ASP A 552 -37.41 1.67 6.38
C ASP A 552 -37.50 3.21 6.39
N LEU A 553 -38.60 3.74 5.84
CA LEU A 553 -38.84 5.18 5.74
C LEU A 553 -38.99 5.83 7.12
N GLN A 554 -39.59 5.11 8.09
CA GLN A 554 -39.83 5.62 9.42
C GLN A 554 -38.53 5.69 10.24
N GLU A 555 -37.66 4.68 10.10
CA GLU A 555 -36.34 4.69 10.72
C GLU A 555 -35.41 5.73 10.07
N SER A 556 -35.51 5.90 8.75
CA SER A 556 -34.62 6.79 7.98
C SER A 556 -34.98 8.26 8.10
N PHE A 557 -36.26 8.60 8.27
CA PHE A 557 -36.76 9.97 8.16
C PHE A 557 -37.72 10.35 9.29
N PRO A 558 -37.32 11.24 10.20
CA PRO A 558 -38.20 11.74 11.26
C PRO A 558 -39.43 12.51 10.75
N THR A 559 -39.37 13.04 9.52
CA THR A 559 -40.44 13.81 8.87
C THR A 559 -41.41 12.94 8.06
N PHE A 560 -41.18 11.62 8.01
CA PHE A 560 -42.09 10.67 7.38
C PHE A 560 -43.24 10.34 8.34
N PHE A 561 -44.47 10.46 7.84
CA PHE A 561 -45.71 10.18 8.58
C PHE A 561 -46.42 8.93 8.04
N ASP A 562 -46.64 8.86 6.72
CA ASP A 562 -47.33 7.73 6.09
C ASP A 562 -47.03 7.59 4.58
N GLU A 563 -47.46 6.46 3.99
CA GLU A 563 -47.25 6.12 2.58
C GLU A 563 -48.02 6.99 1.57
N ARG A 564 -48.93 7.86 2.02
CA ARG A 564 -49.62 8.81 1.13
C ARG A 564 -48.73 10.00 0.80
N GLN A 565 -47.68 10.23 1.60
CA GLN A 565 -46.66 11.22 1.28
C GLN A 565 -45.98 10.84 -0.03
N LYS A 566 -45.82 11.82 -0.93
CA LYS A 566 -45.07 11.64 -2.18
C LYS A 566 -43.59 12.00 -2.03
N PHE A 567 -43.29 12.87 -1.07
CA PHE A 567 -41.98 13.41 -0.85
C PHE A 567 -41.65 13.44 0.64
N VAL A 568 -40.39 13.23 0.97
CA VAL A 568 -39.81 13.47 2.29
C VAL A 568 -38.85 14.64 2.17
N VAL A 569 -38.92 15.55 3.15
CA VAL A 569 -37.95 16.63 3.30
C VAL A 569 -37.07 16.34 4.51
N VAL A 570 -35.75 16.33 4.30
CA VAL A 570 -34.75 16.06 5.34
C VAL A 570 -33.89 17.27 5.54
#